data_AF-A0A8B8QG63-F1
#
_entry.id   AF-A0A8B8QG63-F1
#
_cell.length_a   1.000
_cell.length_b   1.000
_cell.length_c   1.000
_cell.angle_alpha   90.00
_cell.angle_beta   90.00
_cell.angle_gamma   90.00
#
_symmetry.space_group_name_H-M   'P 1'
#
loop_
_entity.id
_entity.type
_entity.pdbx_description
1 polymer ?
#
loop_
_entity_poly.entity_id
_entity_poly.type
_entity_poly.pdbx_seq_one_letter_code
_entity_poly.pdbx_strand_id
1 'polypeptide(L)'
;MIVTFRFLSSECLDPFDEPECEALDLFVNELLCAGKGCPSSCVKAAPHAFTFATSAGTARATSQGNGDDYQVHLAVGQCPSNCIHYATPSQRIILEELLDSILDVPYDTSAEADLLYSLIVKAKFENNRFRKPKKQPKSSTKHVDWY
;
A
#
# COMPACT_ATOMS: atom_id res chain seq x y z
N MET A 1 -6.01 -10.13 -19.50
CA MET A 1 -7.14 -9.18 -19.32
C MET A 1 -6.52 -7.89 -18.82
N ILE A 2 -6.40 -6.89 -19.69
CA ILE A 2 -5.79 -5.59 -19.35
C ILE A 2 -6.89 -4.76 -18.70
N VAL A 3 -6.79 -4.48 -17.40
CA VAL A 3 -7.73 -3.57 -16.74
C VAL A 3 -7.31 -2.15 -17.11
N THR A 4 -8.26 -1.45 -17.73
CA THR A 4 -8.14 -0.09 -18.23
C THR A 4 -7.80 0.91 -17.12
N PHE A 5 -6.62 1.52 -17.22
CA PHE A 5 -6.23 2.74 -16.51
C PHE A 5 -7.20 3.87 -16.91
N ARG A 6 -8.11 4.25 -16.01
CA ARG A 6 -8.92 5.48 -16.13
C ARG A 6 -8.79 6.28 -14.84
N PHE A 7 -7.66 6.95 -14.68
CA PHE A 7 -7.60 8.17 -13.86
C PHE A 7 -7.97 9.36 -14.76
N LEU A 8 -9.04 10.06 -14.40
CA LEU A 8 -9.45 11.32 -15.01
C LEU A 8 -8.52 12.45 -14.52
N SER A 9 -7.75 13.09 -15.43
CA SER A 9 -7.14 14.44 -15.35
C SER A 9 -6.12 14.68 -14.21
N SER A 10 -4.90 15.22 -14.36
CA SER A 10 -4.12 15.89 -15.41
C SER A 10 -2.65 15.76 -14.99
N GLU A 11 -1.75 15.39 -15.92
CA GLU A 11 -0.35 14.96 -15.69
C GLU A 11 -0.25 13.59 -15.00
N CYS A 12 0.21 12.59 -15.76
CA CYS A 12 0.45 11.23 -15.27
C CYS A 12 1.76 11.22 -14.46
N LEU A 13 1.70 11.79 -13.26
CA LEU A 13 2.85 11.79 -12.34
C LEU A 13 3.06 10.37 -11.81
N ASP A 14 4.33 9.94 -11.74
CA ASP A 14 4.70 8.65 -11.16
C ASP A 14 4.27 8.65 -9.68
N PRO A 15 3.35 7.76 -9.24
CA PRO A 15 2.89 7.72 -7.84
C PRO A 15 4.02 7.35 -6.86
N PHE A 16 5.15 6.85 -7.34
CA PHE A 16 6.35 6.63 -6.53
C PHE A 16 7.23 7.87 -6.40
N ASP A 17 7.06 8.90 -7.23
CA ASP A 17 7.70 10.22 -7.08
C ASP A 17 6.77 11.24 -6.40
N GLU A 18 5.50 11.28 -6.81
CA GLU A 18 4.50 12.20 -6.29
C GLU A 18 3.26 11.43 -5.80
N PRO A 19 3.25 10.98 -4.53
CA PRO A 19 2.13 10.24 -3.97
C PRO A 19 0.82 11.04 -4.04
N GLU A 20 -0.25 10.41 -4.50
CA GLU A 20 -1.55 11.07 -4.68
C GLU A 20 -2.27 11.34 -3.35
N CYS A 21 -1.94 10.60 -2.30
CA CYS A 21 -2.52 10.75 -0.97
C CYS A 21 -1.63 10.18 0.14
N GLU A 22 -2.13 10.22 1.37
CA GLU A 22 -1.52 9.51 2.49
C GLU A 22 -1.56 8.00 2.26
N ALA A 23 -0.46 7.31 2.55
CA ALA A 23 -0.31 5.88 2.35
C ALA A 23 -0.99 5.09 3.48
N LEU A 24 -2.28 4.79 3.29
CA LEU A 24 -3.09 4.03 4.24
C LEU A 24 -3.47 2.63 3.72
N ASP A 25 -3.18 2.36 2.45
CA ASP A 25 -3.35 1.04 1.86
C ASP A 25 -2.19 0.13 2.28
N LEU A 26 -2.45 -1.17 2.31
CA LEU A 26 -1.54 -2.22 2.72
C LEU A 26 -1.18 -3.06 1.51
N PHE A 27 0.13 -3.26 1.33
CA PHE A 27 0.72 -4.20 0.39
C PHE A 27 1.50 -5.27 1.17
N VAL A 28 1.36 -6.54 0.78
CA VAL A 28 2.13 -7.65 1.36
C VAL A 28 3.05 -8.23 0.27
N ASN A 29 4.35 -8.16 0.48
CA ASN A 29 5.33 -8.81 -0.38
C ASN A 29 5.34 -10.32 -0.08
N GLU A 30 4.63 -11.08 -0.90
CA GLU A 30 4.50 -12.53 -0.73
C GLU A 30 5.82 -13.28 -0.91
N LEU A 31 6.80 -12.73 -1.64
CA LEU A 31 8.12 -13.33 -1.84
C LEU A 31 8.90 -13.49 -0.52
N LEU A 32 8.60 -12.63 0.47
CA LEU A 32 9.25 -12.62 1.79
C LEU A 32 8.35 -13.16 2.90
N CYS A 33 7.07 -13.41 2.60
CA CYS A 33 6.09 -13.77 3.60
C CYS A 33 6.27 -15.22 4.06
N ALA A 34 6.52 -15.43 5.36
CA ALA A 34 6.62 -16.77 5.95
C ALA A 34 5.26 -17.51 6.04
N GLY A 35 4.16 -16.85 5.67
CA GLY A 35 2.83 -17.44 5.62
C GLY A 35 2.34 -18.00 6.96
N LYS A 36 1.65 -19.15 6.91
CA LYS A 36 1.07 -19.81 8.10
C LYS A 36 2.10 -20.17 9.18
N GLY A 37 3.38 -20.28 8.83
CA GLY A 37 4.49 -20.55 9.76
C GLY A 37 5.04 -19.32 10.46
N CYS A 38 4.56 -18.11 10.16
CA CYS A 38 5.05 -16.88 10.76
C CYS A 38 4.77 -16.83 12.28
N PRO A 39 5.79 -16.58 13.15
CA PRO A 39 5.60 -16.50 14.60
C PRO A 39 4.73 -15.31 15.03
N SER A 40 4.79 -14.20 14.28
CA SER A 40 3.97 -12.98 14.50
C SER A 40 2.96 -12.83 13.36
N SER A 41 1.95 -13.70 13.34
CA SER A 41 0.99 -13.78 12.24
C SER A 41 0.10 -12.53 12.15
N CYS A 42 0.23 -11.78 11.05
CA CYS A 42 -0.62 -10.62 10.75
C CYS A 42 -2.10 -11.00 10.58
N VAL A 43 -2.39 -12.18 10.00
CA VAL A 43 -3.76 -12.72 9.85
C VAL A 43 -4.41 -13.00 11.21
N LYS A 44 -3.63 -13.43 12.22
CA LYS A 44 -4.15 -13.61 13.58
C LYS A 44 -4.30 -12.28 14.32
N ALA A 45 -3.36 -11.34 14.10
CA ALA A 45 -3.34 -10.05 14.76
C ALA A 45 -4.46 -9.11 14.28
N ALA A 46 -4.74 -9.10 12.97
CA ALA A 46 -5.75 -8.26 12.32
C ALA A 46 -6.50 -9.05 11.23
N PRO A 47 -7.37 -10.00 11.61
CA PRO A 47 -8.06 -10.89 10.67
C PRO A 47 -9.06 -10.17 9.74
N HIS A 48 -9.46 -8.95 10.08
CA HIS A 48 -10.27 -8.09 9.22
C HIS A 48 -9.45 -7.43 8.11
N ALA A 49 -8.14 -7.31 8.29
CA ALA A 49 -7.25 -6.67 7.32
C ALA A 49 -6.46 -7.67 6.49
N PHE A 50 -6.13 -8.85 7.03
CA PHE A 50 -5.30 -9.85 6.35
C PHE A 50 -5.96 -11.22 6.28
N THR A 51 -5.72 -11.94 5.19
CA THR A 51 -6.08 -13.35 5.02
C THR A 51 -4.92 -14.14 4.43
N PHE A 52 -4.99 -15.47 4.48
CA PHE A 52 -4.01 -16.31 3.78
C PHE A 52 -4.44 -16.52 2.32
N ALA A 53 -3.52 -16.32 1.38
CA ALA A 53 -3.70 -16.68 -0.02
C ALA A 53 -3.86 -18.20 -0.15
N THR A 54 -4.87 -18.62 -0.92
CA THR A 54 -5.20 -20.05 -1.11
C THR A 54 -4.10 -20.81 -1.86
N SER A 55 -3.38 -20.15 -2.76
CA SER A 55 -2.34 -20.73 -3.62
C SER A 55 -1.02 -20.98 -2.88
N ALA A 56 -0.49 -19.95 -2.21
CA ALA A 56 0.85 -19.96 -1.63
C ALA A 56 0.87 -20.09 -0.09
N GLY A 57 -0.27 -19.92 0.60
CA GLY A 57 -0.33 -19.94 2.06
C GLY A 57 0.36 -18.75 2.75
N THR A 58 0.80 -17.77 1.97
CA THR A 58 1.28 -16.43 2.32
C THR A 58 0.12 -15.54 2.77
N ALA A 59 0.42 -14.42 3.42
CA ALA A 59 -0.62 -13.44 3.77
C ALA A 59 -0.88 -12.47 2.61
N ARG A 60 -2.13 -12.03 2.46
CA ARG A 60 -2.56 -10.91 1.60
C ARG A 60 -3.38 -9.91 2.41
N ALA A 61 -3.31 -8.64 2.03
CA ALA A 61 -4.24 -7.62 2.53
C ALA A 61 -5.62 -7.81 1.87
N THR A 62 -6.68 -7.60 2.64
CA THR A 62 -8.08 -7.77 2.21
C THR A 62 -8.98 -6.60 2.57
N SER A 63 -8.60 -5.83 3.59
CA SER A 63 -9.17 -4.51 3.86
C SER A 63 -8.07 -3.48 3.73
N GLN A 64 -8.39 -2.39 3.05
CA GLN A 64 -7.54 -1.22 2.89
C GLN A 64 -7.99 -0.11 3.85
N GLY A 65 -7.09 0.83 4.14
CA GLY A 65 -7.50 2.17 4.54
C GLY A 65 -8.19 2.30 5.90
N ASN A 66 -7.44 2.10 6.99
CA ASN A 66 -7.78 2.74 8.25
C ASN A 66 -6.50 3.13 9.00
N GLY A 67 -6.08 4.39 8.82
CA GLY A 67 -4.86 4.93 9.42
C GLY A 67 -4.86 5.00 10.96
N ASP A 68 -5.98 4.68 11.61
CA ASP A 68 -6.08 4.63 13.08
C ASP A 68 -6.22 3.18 13.60
N ASP A 69 -6.07 2.18 12.74
CA ASP A 69 -6.22 0.78 13.12
C ASP A 69 -4.98 0.26 13.87
N TYR A 70 -5.10 0.22 15.20
CA TYR A 70 -4.02 -0.24 16.08
C TYR A 70 -3.57 -1.68 15.77
N GLN A 71 -4.50 -2.59 15.44
CA GLN A 71 -4.16 -3.99 15.20
C GLN A 71 -3.36 -4.14 13.91
N VAL A 72 -3.73 -3.37 12.88
CA VAL A 72 -2.97 -3.29 11.61
C VAL A 72 -1.58 -2.72 11.87
N HIS A 73 -1.47 -1.57 12.56
CA HIS A 73 -0.18 -0.98 12.90
C HIS A 73 0.73 -1.95 13.65
N LEU A 74 0.19 -2.66 14.64
CA LEU A 74 0.92 -3.67 15.39
C LEU A 74 1.39 -4.81 14.49
N ALA A 75 0.51 -5.34 13.63
CA ALA A 75 0.84 -6.42 12.69
C ALA A 75 1.94 -6.02 11.70
N VAL A 76 1.88 -4.78 11.16
CA VAL A 76 2.92 -4.25 10.27
C VAL A 76 4.26 -4.12 11.01
N GLY A 77 4.25 -3.52 12.20
CA GLY A 77 5.47 -3.30 12.99
C GLY A 77 6.11 -4.58 13.55
N GLN A 78 5.35 -5.65 13.74
CA GLN A 78 5.83 -6.93 14.27
C GLN A 78 6.18 -7.97 13.21
N CYS A 79 5.98 -7.66 11.92
CA CYS A 79 6.28 -8.60 10.84
C CYS A 79 7.79 -8.91 10.81
N PRO A 80 8.23 -10.15 11.09
CA PRO A 80 9.66 -10.47 11.23
C PRO A 80 10.42 -10.37 9.91
N SER A 81 9.77 -10.67 8.80
CA SER A 81 10.33 -10.54 7.45
C SER A 81 10.21 -9.13 6.87
N ASN A 82 9.58 -8.19 7.60
CA ASN A 82 9.26 -6.85 7.11
C ASN A 82 8.57 -6.88 5.73
N CYS A 83 7.61 -7.79 5.53
CA CYS A 83 6.94 -7.99 4.24
C CYS A 83 5.63 -7.22 4.08
N ILE A 84 5.23 -6.40 5.06
CA ILE A 84 4.00 -5.62 5.03
C ILE A 84 4.37 -4.14 4.91
N HIS A 85 3.81 -3.45 3.92
CA HIS A 85 4.17 -2.08 3.57
C HIS A 85 2.93 -1.21 3.42
N TYR A 86 3.00 0.03 3.91
CA TYR A 86 2.02 1.06 3.59
C TYR A 86 2.30 1.63 2.20
N ALA A 87 1.25 1.74 1.40
CA ALA A 87 1.27 2.27 0.04
C ALA A 87 0.09 3.22 -0.16
N THR A 88 0.18 4.09 -1.17
CA THR A 88 -1.01 4.76 -1.70
C THR A 88 -1.82 3.76 -2.56
N PRO A 89 -3.10 4.05 -2.87
CA PRO A 89 -3.89 3.19 -3.74
C PRO A 89 -3.23 2.88 -5.09
N SER A 90 -2.61 3.87 -5.73
CA SER A 90 -1.96 3.71 -7.04
C SER A 90 -0.67 2.91 -6.93
N GLN A 91 0.16 3.19 -5.91
CA GLN A 91 1.35 2.40 -5.63
C GLN A 91 0.98 0.93 -5.36
N ARG A 92 -0.06 0.68 -4.54
CA ARG A 92 -0.50 -0.68 -4.20
C ARG A 92 -0.88 -1.48 -5.45
N ILE A 93 -1.67 -0.91 -6.36
CA ILE A 93 -2.07 -1.59 -7.60
C ILE A 93 -0.83 -2.00 -8.40
N ILE A 94 0.13 -1.09 -8.59
CA ILE A 94 1.34 -1.37 -9.35
C ILE A 94 2.20 -2.46 -8.67
N LEU A 95 2.33 -2.40 -7.34
CA LEU A 95 3.08 -3.39 -6.56
C LEU A 95 2.41 -4.78 -6.62
N GLU A 96 1.08 -4.84 -6.53
CA GLU A 96 0.30 -6.08 -6.63
C GLU A 96 0.40 -6.69 -8.03
N GLU A 97 0.27 -5.88 -9.09
CA GLU A 97 0.40 -6.36 -10.48
C GLU A 97 1.82 -6.88 -10.77
N LEU A 98 2.85 -6.18 -10.30
CA LEU A 98 4.23 -6.63 -10.43
C LEU A 98 4.46 -7.94 -9.65
N LEU A 99 3.98 -8.03 -8.41
CA LEU A 99 4.07 -9.24 -7.60
C LEU A 99 3.37 -10.43 -8.26
N ASP A 100 2.14 -10.24 -8.75
CA ASP A 100 1.39 -11.29 -9.43
C ASP A 100 2.15 -11.75 -10.70
N SER A 101 2.76 -10.83 -11.45
CA SER A 101 3.58 -11.18 -12.62
C SER A 101 4.82 -12.00 -12.25
N ILE A 102 5.44 -11.72 -11.11
CA ILE A 102 6.59 -12.50 -10.60
C ILE A 102 6.15 -13.90 -10.21
N LEU A 103 4.99 -14.03 -9.56
CA LEU A 103 4.49 -15.31 -9.06
C LEU A 103 3.95 -16.23 -10.17
N ASP A 104 3.53 -15.70 -11.32
CA ASP A 104 2.95 -16.48 -12.44
C ASP A 104 4.01 -17.14 -13.35
N VAL A 105 5.28 -16.78 -13.21
CA VAL A 105 6.35 -17.12 -14.16
C VAL A 105 7.26 -18.25 -13.64
N PRO A 106 7.58 -19.29 -14.44
CA PRO A 106 8.36 -20.46 -13.97
C PRO A 106 9.89 -20.32 -14.10
N TYR A 107 10.42 -19.17 -14.50
CA TYR A 107 11.86 -18.92 -14.69
C TYR A 107 12.39 -17.84 -13.74
N ASP A 108 13.69 -17.52 -13.83
CA ASP A 108 14.34 -16.53 -12.95
C ASP A 108 13.71 -15.14 -13.09
N THR A 109 13.11 -14.66 -12.00
CA THR A 109 12.48 -13.34 -11.85
C THR A 109 13.29 -12.41 -10.95
N SER A 110 14.60 -12.62 -10.85
CA SER A 110 15.49 -11.85 -9.96
C SER A 110 15.42 -10.33 -10.24
N ALA A 111 15.38 -9.93 -11.51
CA ALA A 111 15.31 -8.52 -11.89
C ALA A 111 13.98 -7.87 -11.50
N GLU A 112 12.85 -8.55 -11.69
CA GLU A 112 11.53 -8.07 -11.30
C GLU A 112 11.37 -8.02 -9.77
N ALA A 113 11.95 -8.99 -9.05
CA ALA A 113 12.00 -8.97 -7.59
C ALA A 113 12.84 -7.80 -7.05
N ASP A 114 13.98 -7.50 -7.67
CA ASP A 114 14.81 -6.33 -7.35
C ASP A 114 14.09 -5.01 -7.66
N LEU A 115 13.35 -4.96 -8.77
CA LEU A 115 12.50 -3.83 -9.13
C LEU A 115 11.39 -3.62 -8.09
N LEU A 116 10.68 -4.70 -7.71
CA LEU A 116 9.63 -4.66 -6.69
C LEU A 116 10.18 -4.13 -5.36
N TYR A 117 11.34 -4.63 -4.93
CA TYR A 117 12.01 -4.14 -3.73
C TYR A 117 12.37 -2.65 -3.84
N SER A 118 12.91 -2.22 -4.98
CA SER A 118 13.27 -0.83 -5.24
C SER A 118 12.06 0.11 -5.17
N LEU A 119 10.93 -0.30 -5.75
CA LEU A 119 9.67 0.46 -5.70
C LEU A 119 9.12 0.56 -4.27
N ILE A 120 9.18 -0.51 -3.49
CA ILE A 120 8.77 -0.50 -2.07
C ILE A 120 9.62 0.49 -1.27
N VAL A 121 10.94 0.49 -1.48
CA VAL A 121 11.86 1.42 -0.82
C VAL A 121 11.54 2.86 -1.21
N LYS A 122 11.32 3.13 -2.51
CA LYS A 122 10.96 4.45 -3.02
C LYS A 122 9.62 4.93 -2.45
N ALA A 123 8.58 4.09 -2.48
CA ALA A 123 7.27 4.37 -1.89
C ALA A 123 7.40 4.71 -0.40
N LYS A 124 8.11 3.88 0.38
CA LYS A 124 8.33 4.15 1.81
C LYS A 124 9.00 5.51 2.04
N PHE A 125 9.96 5.89 1.19
CA PHE A 125 10.64 7.17 1.31
C PHE A 125 9.70 8.35 1.03
N GLU A 126 8.97 8.34 -0.08
CA GLU A 126 8.11 9.46 -0.47
C GLU A 126 6.82 9.53 0.38
N ASN A 127 6.25 8.40 0.78
CA ASN A 127 5.07 8.36 1.64
C ASN A 127 5.34 9.03 3.00
N ASN A 128 6.55 8.88 3.56
CA ASN A 128 6.95 9.56 4.79
C ASN A 128 7.16 11.08 4.62
N ARG A 129 7.29 11.55 3.38
CA ARG A 129 7.47 12.97 3.03
C ARG A 129 6.19 13.63 2.57
N PHE A 130 5.14 12.85 2.27
CA PHE A 130 3.86 13.36 1.84
C PHE A 130 3.31 14.40 2.85
N ARG A 131 2.94 15.57 2.32
CA ARG A 131 2.31 16.63 3.11
C ARG A 131 0.90 16.83 2.57
N LYS A 132 -0.10 16.61 3.43
CA LYS A 132 -1.48 16.93 3.09
C LYS A 132 -1.56 18.39 2.61
N PRO A 133 -2.13 18.65 1.42
CA PRO A 133 -2.34 20.01 0.95
C PRO A 133 -3.06 20.82 2.02
N LYS A 134 -2.55 22.02 2.32
CA LYS A 134 -3.21 22.91 3.29
C LYS A 134 -4.63 23.19 2.77
N LYS A 135 -5.65 22.85 3.57
CA LYS A 135 -7.03 23.25 3.27
C LYS A 135 -7.05 24.76 3.07
N GLN A 136 -7.48 25.23 1.91
CA GLN A 136 -7.71 26.66 1.72
C GLN A 136 -8.75 27.12 2.75
N PRO A 137 -8.52 28.23 3.46
CA PRO A 137 -9.51 28.76 4.38
C PRO A 137 -10.79 29.03 3.59
N LYS A 138 -11.93 28.53 4.09
CA LYS A 138 -13.24 28.87 3.53
C LYS A 138 -13.45 30.37 3.72
N SER A 139 -13.31 31.15 2.65
CA SER A 139 -13.67 32.56 2.67
C SER A 139 -15.18 32.65 2.96
N SER A 140 -15.54 33.11 4.15
CA SER A 140 -16.93 33.40 4.49
C SER A 140 -17.31 34.72 3.84
N THR A 141 -18.16 34.68 2.82
CA THR A 141 -18.78 35.87 2.20
C THR A 141 -19.97 36.42 2.99
N LYS A 142 -20.26 35.89 4.18
CA LYS A 142 -21.30 36.46 5.06
C LYS A 142 -20.78 37.73 5.72
N HIS A 143 -21.22 38.88 5.24
CA HIS A 143 -21.19 40.13 5.98
C HIS A 143 -22.01 39.94 7.27
N VAL A 144 -21.37 40.20 8.41
CA VAL A 144 -22.04 40.25 9.71
C VAL A 144 -22.49 41.70 9.90
N ASP A 145 -23.79 41.94 9.76
CA ASP A 145 -24.37 43.24 10.11
C ASP A 145 -24.42 43.35 11.64
N TRP A 146 -23.64 44.28 12.19
CA TRP A 146 -23.68 44.64 13.61
C TRP A 146 -24.70 45.77 13.79
N TYR A 147 -25.82 45.47 14.46
CA TYR A 147 -26.80 46.45 14.95
C TYR A 147 -26.49 46.89 16.38
#